data_AF-A0A2R6PJQ2-F1
#
_entry.id   AF-A0A2R6PJQ2-F1
#
_cell.length_a   1.000
_cell.length_b   1.000
_cell.length_c   1.000
_cell.angle_alpha   90.00
_cell.angle_beta   90.00
_cell.angle_gamma   90.00
#
_symmetry.space_group_name_H-M   'P 1'
#
loop_
_entity.id
_entity.type
_entity.pdbx_description
1 polymer ?
#
loop_
_entity_poly.entity_id
_entity_poly.type
_entity_poly.pdbx_seq_one_letter_code
_entity_poly.pdbx_strand_id
1 'polypeptide(L)'
;MDDAYLDALHTNFLIECKPEYLMEEFGKKTYIEEKPPIPLRDALEKMKPFLMAYEGIQSHEEWEEVVKETMEKVPILKELVDYYSGPDRVTAKNQQEELERVAKTLPESTSASVKRFTDCALLSLQSNPGWGFDCVNMACLVDCLPCESGFRNK
;
A
#
# COMPACT_ATOMS: atom_id res chain seq x y z
N MET A 1 -31.68 -5.97 4.01
CA MET A 1 -30.32 -5.82 4.56
C MET A 1 -30.44 -4.91 5.76
N ASP A 2 -29.96 -5.34 6.92
CA ASP A 2 -30.02 -4.53 8.14
C ASP A 2 -28.96 -3.42 8.09
N ASP A 3 -29.34 -2.22 8.50
CA ASP A 3 -28.48 -1.02 8.48
C ASP A 3 -27.19 -1.23 9.29
N ALA A 4 -27.29 -1.89 10.45
CA ALA A 4 -26.15 -2.26 11.28
C ALA A 4 -25.16 -3.22 10.58
N TYR A 5 -25.65 -4.08 9.69
CA TYR A 5 -24.78 -4.96 8.92
C TYR A 5 -24.01 -4.19 7.84
N LEU A 6 -24.67 -3.24 7.18
CA LEU A 6 -24.03 -2.39 6.17
C LEU A 6 -22.98 -1.47 6.80
N ASP A 7 -23.26 -0.92 7.98
CA ASP A 7 -22.32 -0.07 8.72
C ASP A 7 -21.07 -0.85 9.19
N ALA A 8 -21.28 -2.07 9.71
CA ALA A 8 -20.18 -2.96 10.07
C ALA A 8 -19.34 -3.34 8.83
N LEU A 9 -19.98 -3.65 7.70
CA LEU A 9 -19.30 -3.98 6.45
C LEU A 9 -18.49 -2.79 5.91
N HIS A 10 -19.07 -1.58 5.95
CA HIS A 10 -18.38 -0.34 5.56
C HIS A 10 -17.13 -0.10 6.40
N THR A 11 -17.25 -0.25 7.73
CA THR A 11 -16.12 -0.12 8.65
C THR A 11 -15.03 -1.15 8.36
N ASN A 12 -15.40 -2.40 8.08
CA ASN A 12 -14.44 -3.44 7.73
C ASN A 12 -13.71 -3.11 6.43
N PHE A 13 -14.41 -2.66 5.38
CA PHE A 13 -13.76 -2.27 4.13
C PHE A 13 -12.86 -1.04 4.27
N LEU A 14 -13.20 -0.09 5.14
CA LEU A 14 -12.31 1.03 5.49
C LEU A 14 -11.01 0.59 6.18
N ILE A 15 -10.95 -0.60 6.77
CA ILE A 15 -9.76 -1.14 7.42
C ILE A 15 -8.98 -2.03 6.46
N GLU A 16 -9.65 -3.00 5.84
CA GLU A 16 -9.02 -4.02 4.99
C GLU A 16 -8.53 -3.48 3.65
N CYS A 17 -9.21 -2.47 3.08
CA CYS A 17 -8.82 -1.88 1.80
C CYS A 17 -7.90 -0.65 1.94
N LYS A 18 -7.50 -0.30 3.18
CA LYS A 18 -6.53 0.78 3.44
C LYS A 18 -5.12 0.36 3.02
N PRO A 19 -4.44 1.16 2.19
CA PRO A 19 -3.12 0.81 1.67
C PRO A 19 -2.05 0.68 2.76
N GLU A 20 -2.24 1.29 3.93
CA GLU A 20 -1.26 1.31 5.03
C GLU A 20 -1.15 -0.02 5.78
N TYR A 21 -2.18 -0.88 5.74
CA TYR A 21 -2.21 -2.16 6.47
C TYR A 21 -1.64 -3.35 5.67
N LEU A 22 -1.32 -3.16 4.38
CA LEU A 22 -0.52 -4.11 3.58
C LEU A 22 1.00 -4.01 3.88
N MET A 23 1.36 -3.54 5.08
CA MET A 23 2.72 -3.54 5.60
C MET A 23 2.86 -4.69 6.59
N GLU A 24 3.22 -5.88 6.09
CA GLU A 24 3.69 -6.99 6.92
C GLU A 24 4.93 -6.53 7.72
N GLU A 25 4.66 -6.11 8.96
CA GLU A 25 5.58 -5.82 10.06
C GLU A 25 6.65 -4.72 9.82
N PHE A 26 6.91 -3.95 10.88
CA PHE A 26 7.90 -2.87 11.00
C PHE A 26 9.38 -3.33 10.86
N GLY A 27 9.67 -4.22 9.92
CA GLY A 27 10.99 -4.78 9.68
C GLY A 27 11.32 -4.77 8.20
N LYS A 28 11.97 -3.69 7.73
CA LYS A 28 12.63 -3.57 6.41
C LYS A 28 11.91 -4.30 5.27
N LYS A 29 11.19 -3.56 4.43
CA LYS A 29 10.78 -4.01 3.09
C LYS A 29 12.02 -4.50 2.31
N THR A 30 12.33 -5.80 2.35
CA THR A 30 13.48 -6.40 1.66
C THR A 30 13.15 -6.85 0.24
N TYR A 31 12.00 -6.45 -0.32
CA TYR A 31 11.66 -6.73 -1.71
C TYR A 31 11.22 -5.44 -2.43
N ILE A 32 12.21 -4.70 -2.94
CA ILE A 32 12.06 -3.61 -3.93
C ILE A 32 11.93 -4.19 -5.36
N GLU A 33 11.70 -5.49 -5.49
CA GLU A 33 11.18 -6.08 -6.72
C GLU A 33 9.74 -6.53 -6.47
N GLU A 34 8.83 -5.57 -6.58
CA GLU A 34 7.40 -5.83 -6.74
C GLU A 34 7.24 -6.57 -8.08
N LYS A 35 7.39 -7.91 -8.04
CA LYS A 35 7.06 -8.74 -9.20
C LYS A 35 5.60 -8.46 -9.53
N PRO A 36 5.26 -8.20 -10.81
CA PRO A 36 3.88 -7.97 -11.20
C PRO A 36 2.99 -9.06 -10.61
N PRO A 37 1.86 -8.71 -9.98
CA PRO A 37 0.97 -9.70 -9.41
C PRO A 37 0.56 -10.68 -10.50
N ILE A 38 0.60 -11.97 -10.17
CA ILE A 38 0.19 -13.05 -11.08
C ILE A 38 -1.29 -12.80 -11.46
N PRO A 39 -1.68 -12.96 -12.74
CA PRO A 39 -3.08 -12.84 -13.13
C PRO A 39 -3.98 -13.72 -12.25
N LEU A 40 -5.13 -13.21 -11.83
CA LEU A 40 -6.00 -13.90 -10.87
C LEU A 40 -6.39 -15.31 -11.35
N ARG A 41 -6.64 -15.48 -12.64
CA ARG A 41 -6.95 -16.80 -13.22
C ARG A 41 -5.80 -17.79 -13.06
N ASP A 42 -4.57 -17.35 -13.27
CA ASP A 42 -3.38 -18.20 -13.13
C ASP A 42 -3.13 -18.55 -11.65
N ALA A 43 -3.44 -17.62 -10.74
CA ALA A 43 -3.42 -17.88 -9.30
C ALA A 43 -4.47 -18.93 -8.89
N LEU A 44 -5.69 -18.86 -9.45
CA LEU A 44 -6.74 -19.86 -9.23
C LEU A 44 -6.31 -21.23 -9.75
N GLU A 45 -5.71 -21.32 -10.95
CA GLU A 45 -5.20 -22.58 -11.49
C GLU A 45 -4.08 -23.19 -10.63
N LYS A 46 -3.20 -22.37 -10.05
CA LYS A 46 -2.18 -22.84 -9.11
C LYS A 46 -2.77 -23.44 -7.84
N MET A 47 -3.90 -22.90 -7.37
CA MET A 47 -4.59 -23.34 -6.15
C MET A 47 -5.68 -24.38 -6.41
N LYS A 48 -5.96 -24.70 -7.67
CA LYS A 48 -6.97 -25.65 -8.14
C LYS A 48 -7.09 -26.94 -7.33
N PRO A 49 -6.01 -27.72 -7.07
CA PRO A 49 -6.17 -28.98 -6.33
C PRO A 49 -6.68 -28.77 -4.89
N PHE A 50 -6.36 -27.63 -4.27
CA PHE A 50 -6.83 -27.29 -2.93
C PHE A 50 -8.28 -26.79 -2.96
N LEU A 51 -8.59 -25.87 -3.88
CA LEU A 51 -9.93 -25.29 -4.01
C LEU A 51 -10.97 -26.34 -4.42
N MET A 52 -10.63 -27.24 -5.34
CA MET A 52 -11.53 -28.34 -5.71
C MET A 52 -11.84 -29.26 -4.52
N ALA A 53 -10.83 -29.57 -3.69
CA ALA A 53 -11.04 -30.39 -2.49
C ALA A 53 -11.86 -29.66 -1.41
N TYR A 54 -11.66 -28.35 -1.24
CA TYR A 54 -12.35 -27.53 -0.23
C TYR A 54 -13.83 -27.29 -0.58
N GLU A 55 -14.09 -26.90 -1.83
CA GLU A 55 -15.45 -26.63 -2.34
C GLU A 55 -16.20 -27.91 -2.75
N GLY A 56 -15.53 -29.08 -2.71
CA GLY A 56 -16.13 -30.36 -3.07
C GLY A 56 -16.38 -30.54 -4.57
N ILE A 57 -15.64 -29.81 -5.42
CA ILE A 57 -15.73 -29.89 -6.88
C ILE A 57 -15.05 -31.18 -7.35
N GLN A 58 -15.80 -32.02 -8.06
CA GLN A 58 -15.30 -33.34 -8.51
C GLN A 58 -14.88 -33.35 -9.97
N SER A 59 -15.46 -32.48 -10.80
CA SER A 59 -15.21 -32.44 -12.23
C SER A 59 -14.42 -31.21 -12.68
N HIS A 60 -13.73 -31.34 -13.81
CA HIS A 60 -13.05 -30.20 -14.43
C HIS A 60 -14.05 -29.19 -15.04
N GLU A 61 -15.21 -29.66 -15.47
CA GLU A 61 -16.26 -28.83 -16.06
C GLU A 61 -16.87 -27.89 -15.00
N GLU A 62 -17.24 -28.43 -13.83
CA GLU A 62 -17.69 -27.62 -12.68
C GLU A 62 -16.63 -26.60 -12.24
N TRP A 63 -15.33 -26.96 -12.30
CA TRP A 63 -14.24 -26.00 -12.03
C TRP A 63 -14.25 -24.82 -13.00
N GLU A 64 -14.35 -25.07 -14.31
CA GLU A 64 -14.36 -23.99 -15.30
C GLU A 64 -15.61 -23.11 -15.17
N GLU A 65 -16.76 -23.68 -14.81
CA GLU A 65 -17.99 -22.91 -14.54
C GLU A 65 -17.81 -21.99 -13.32
N VAL A 66 -17.30 -22.51 -12.20
CA VAL A 66 -17.05 -21.71 -10.99
C VAL A 66 -16.01 -20.61 -11.23
N VAL A 67 -14.93 -20.93 -11.94
CA VAL A 67 -13.91 -19.93 -12.30
C VAL A 67 -14.53 -18.86 -13.19
N LYS A 68 -15.35 -19.24 -14.18
CA LYS A 68 -16.01 -18.27 -15.07
C LYS A 68 -16.94 -17.34 -14.28
N GLU A 69 -17.83 -17.88 -13.44
CA GLU A 69 -18.73 -17.06 -12.60
C GLU A 69 -17.95 -16.14 -11.65
N THR A 70 -16.84 -16.62 -11.10
CA THR A 70 -15.95 -15.82 -10.25
C THR A 70 -15.35 -14.66 -11.04
N MET A 71 -14.81 -14.95 -12.24
CA MET A 71 -14.20 -13.95 -13.11
C MET A 71 -15.20 -12.89 -13.59
N GLU A 72 -16.48 -13.20 -13.72
CA GLU A 72 -17.54 -12.23 -14.03
C GLU A 72 -17.79 -11.24 -12.88
N LYS A 73 -17.54 -11.63 -11.62
CA LYS A 73 -17.70 -10.78 -10.43
C LYS A 73 -16.45 -9.93 -10.12
N VAL A 74 -15.29 -10.30 -10.65
CA VAL A 74 -14.01 -9.61 -10.42
C VAL A 74 -14.06 -8.10 -10.72
N PRO A 75 -14.69 -7.61 -11.80
CA PRO A 75 -14.77 -6.17 -12.07
C PRO A 75 -15.48 -5.39 -10.96
N ILE A 76 -16.55 -5.96 -10.39
CA ILE A 76 -17.32 -5.34 -9.30
C ILE A 76 -16.49 -5.31 -8.03
N LEU A 77 -15.80 -6.41 -7.71
CA LEU A 77 -14.89 -6.45 -6.57
C LEU A 77 -13.77 -5.43 -6.72
N LYS A 78 -13.23 -5.28 -7.93
CA LYS A 78 -12.20 -4.28 -8.23
C LYS A 78 -12.72 -2.86 -7.97
N GLU A 79 -13.92 -2.53 -8.45
CA GLU A 79 -14.52 -1.21 -8.22
C GLU A 79 -14.71 -0.93 -6.72
N LEU A 80 -15.14 -1.94 -5.95
CA LEU A 80 -15.29 -1.81 -4.50
C LEU A 80 -13.94 -1.56 -3.81
N VAL A 81 -12.91 -2.34 -4.14
CA VAL A 81 -11.57 -2.13 -3.58
C VAL A 81 -11.02 -0.76 -4.02
N ASP A 82 -11.22 -0.35 -5.27
CA ASP A 82 -10.78 0.96 -5.78
C ASP A 82 -11.51 2.11 -5.06
N TYR A 83 -12.79 1.96 -4.73
CA TYR A 83 -13.56 2.94 -3.96
C TYR A 83 -12.99 3.14 -2.55
N TYR A 84 -12.70 2.05 -1.83
CA TYR A 84 -12.20 2.12 -0.46
C TYR A 84 -10.70 2.41 -0.37
N SER A 85 -9.90 1.99 -1.34
CA SER A 85 -8.47 2.31 -1.42
C SER A 85 -8.18 3.74 -1.88
N GLY A 86 -9.17 4.41 -2.50
CA GLY A 86 -9.00 5.73 -3.09
C GLY A 86 -8.26 5.72 -4.43
N PRO A 87 -8.35 6.83 -5.19
CA PRO A 87 -7.80 6.94 -6.55
C PRO A 87 -6.26 6.98 -6.59
N ASP A 88 -5.61 7.39 -5.50
CA ASP A 88 -4.16 7.57 -5.42
C ASP A 88 -3.48 6.35 -4.81
N ARG A 89 -3.49 5.23 -5.56
CA ARG A 89 -2.60 4.10 -5.25
C ARG A 89 -1.17 4.47 -5.64
N VAL A 90 -0.45 5.08 -4.70
CA VAL A 90 0.99 5.26 -4.84
C VAL A 90 1.67 4.05 -4.23
N THR A 91 2.31 3.23 -5.07
CA THR A 91 3.16 2.15 -4.54
C THR A 91 4.29 2.78 -3.72
N ALA A 92 4.79 2.07 -2.71
CA ALA A 92 5.94 2.53 -1.95
C ALA A 92 7.15 2.83 -2.86
N LYS A 93 7.25 2.13 -4.00
CA LYS A 93 8.26 2.40 -5.04
C LYS A 93 8.03 3.76 -5.70
N ASN A 94 6.81 4.05 -6.16
CA ASN A 94 6.49 5.34 -6.79
C ASN A 94 6.71 6.50 -5.80
N GLN A 95 6.34 6.32 -4.53
CA GLN A 95 6.63 7.30 -3.48
C GLN A 95 8.13 7.52 -3.31
N GLN A 96 8.92 6.44 -3.27
CA GLN A 96 10.37 6.53 -3.12
C GLN A 96 11.03 7.21 -4.33
N GLU A 97 10.64 6.86 -5.56
CA GLU A 97 11.15 7.48 -6.78
C GLU A 97 10.84 8.98 -6.82
N GLU A 98 9.63 9.39 -6.42
CA GLU A 98 9.25 10.80 -6.34
C GLU A 98 10.02 11.54 -5.24
N LEU A 99 10.19 10.94 -4.07
CA LEU A 99 10.98 11.52 -2.98
C LEU A 99 12.45 11.71 -3.37
N GLU A 100 13.06 10.72 -4.04
CA GLU A 100 14.42 10.82 -4.55
C GLU A 100 14.54 11.84 -5.68
N ARG A 101 13.55 11.93 -6.56
CA ARG A 101 13.49 12.94 -7.63
C ARG A 101 13.46 14.35 -7.04
N VAL A 102 12.63 14.59 -6.03
CA VAL A 102 12.53 15.89 -5.34
C VAL A 102 13.83 16.20 -4.61
N ALA A 103 14.42 15.24 -3.87
CA ALA A 103 15.70 15.44 -3.18
C ALA A 103 16.83 15.86 -4.15
N LYS A 104 16.86 15.30 -5.37
CA LYS A 104 17.84 15.63 -6.42
C LYS A 104 17.66 17.02 -7.04
N THR A 105 16.54 17.71 -6.78
CA THR A 105 16.35 19.10 -7.26
C THR A 105 17.11 20.14 -6.45
N LEU A 106 17.70 19.74 -5.31
CA LEU A 106 18.50 20.63 -4.49
C LEU A 106 19.75 21.11 -5.23
N PRO A 107 20.00 22.45 -5.30
CA PRO A 107 21.21 22.99 -5.90
C PRO A 107 22.48 22.49 -5.19
N GLU A 108 23.57 22.28 -5.93
CA GLU A 108 24.86 21.89 -5.34
C GLU A 108 25.39 22.94 -4.35
N SER A 109 25.06 24.23 -4.60
CA SER A 109 25.39 25.39 -3.77
C SER A 109 24.62 25.47 -2.44
N THR A 110 23.74 24.51 -2.16
CA THR A 110 22.95 24.45 -0.93
C THR A 110 23.84 24.22 0.29
N SER A 111 23.57 24.94 1.37
CA SER A 111 24.29 24.81 2.65
C SER A 111 24.19 23.39 3.25
N ALA A 112 25.20 22.98 4.00
CA ALA A 112 25.26 21.65 4.60
C ALA A 112 24.09 21.36 5.57
N SER A 113 23.57 22.39 6.25
CA SER A 113 22.41 22.26 7.14
C SER A 113 21.13 21.93 6.39
N VAL A 114 20.90 22.56 5.23
CA VAL A 114 19.72 22.31 4.38
C VAL A 114 19.80 20.94 3.71
N LYS A 115 20.99 20.50 3.29
CA LYS A 115 21.21 19.12 2.80
C LYS A 115 20.86 18.10 3.87
N ARG A 116 21.42 18.26 5.07
CA ARG A 116 21.16 17.36 6.21
C ARG A 116 19.68 17.33 6.61
N PHE A 117 19.02 18.49 6.63
CA PHE A 117 17.57 18.55 6.89
C PHE A 117 16.78 17.75 5.85
N THR A 118 17.12 17.91 4.57
CA THR A 118 16.42 17.21 3.47
C THR A 118 16.66 15.71 3.53
N ASP A 119 17.88 15.25 3.82
CA ASP A 119 18.20 13.83 4.00
C ASP A 119 17.40 13.22 5.17
N CYS A 120 17.25 13.96 6.28
CA CYS A 120 16.47 13.51 7.43
C CYS A 120 14.95 13.49 7.14
N ALA A 121 14.44 14.50 6.41
CA ALA A 121 13.04 14.54 5.98
C ALA A 121 12.73 13.38 5.02
N LEU A 122 13.63 13.12 4.06
CA LEU A 122 13.55 12.00 3.12
C LEU A 122 13.48 10.66 3.86
N LEU A 123 14.40 10.42 4.81
CA LEU A 123 14.42 9.20 5.61
C LEU A 123 13.14 9.02 6.44
N SER A 124 12.62 10.12 7.00
CA SER A 124 11.38 10.11 7.78
C SER A 124 10.17 9.77 6.93
N LEU A 125 10.08 10.32 5.71
CA LEU A 125 9.00 10.02 4.76
C LEU A 125 9.11 8.59 4.22
N GLN A 126 10.32 8.11 3.92
CA GLN A 126 10.55 6.70 3.53
C GLN A 126 10.15 5.70 4.62
N SER A 127 10.33 6.07 5.89
CA SER A 127 9.93 5.23 7.03
C SER A 127 8.43 5.28 7.31
N ASN A 128 7.70 6.25 6.72
CA ASN A 128 6.28 6.49 6.96
C ASN A 128 5.49 6.67 5.64
N PRO A 129 5.40 5.64 4.78
CA PRO A 129 4.77 5.72 3.46
C PRO A 129 3.26 6.02 3.49
N GLY A 130 2.60 5.88 4.66
CA GLY A 130 1.18 6.23 4.87
C GLY A 130 0.93 7.70 5.19
N TRP A 131 1.96 8.55 5.25
CA TRP A 131 1.79 9.99 5.37
C TRP A 131 1.48 10.56 3.98
N GLY A 132 0.22 10.44 3.56
CA GLY A 132 -0.26 11.02 2.30
C GLY A 132 0.07 12.53 2.19
N PHE A 133 -0.07 13.08 0.98
CA PHE A 133 0.19 14.50 0.70
C PHE A 133 -0.84 15.47 1.34
N ASP A 134 -1.82 14.95 2.08
CA ASP A 134 -2.86 15.72 2.73
C ASP A 134 -2.26 16.64 3.80
N CYS A 135 -2.55 17.93 3.68
CA CYS A 135 -1.81 19.04 4.28
C CYS A 135 -1.91 19.21 5.82
N VAL A 136 -2.22 18.16 6.59
CA VAL A 136 -2.38 18.25 8.05
C VAL A 136 -1.10 17.86 8.82
N ASN A 137 -0.11 17.23 8.17
CA ASN A 137 1.03 16.61 8.87
C ASN A 137 2.38 17.34 8.82
N MET A 138 2.44 18.61 8.37
CA MET A 138 3.70 19.38 8.45
C MET A 138 4.18 19.58 9.90
N ALA A 139 3.27 19.51 10.90
CA ALA A 139 3.64 19.53 12.31
C ALA A 139 4.31 18.20 12.76
N CYS A 140 3.79 17.05 12.32
CA CYS A 140 4.35 15.73 12.64
C CYS A 140 5.75 15.50 12.06
N LEU A 141 6.06 16.10 10.91
CA LEU A 141 7.41 16.07 10.33
C LEU A 141 8.45 16.70 11.27
N VAL A 142 8.10 17.75 12.01
CA VAL A 142 9.02 18.41 12.95
C VAL A 142 9.24 17.53 14.19
N ASP A 143 8.20 16.88 14.68
CA ASP A 143 8.24 16.06 15.91
C ASP A 143 8.84 14.65 15.68
N CYS A 144 8.77 14.12 14.46
CA CYS A 144 9.30 12.80 14.12
C CYS A 144 10.70 12.81 13.51
N LEU A 145 11.29 13.98 13.24
CA LEU A 145 12.67 14.08 12.79
C LEU A 145 13.60 13.61 13.93
N PRO A 146 14.39 12.53 13.76
CA PRO A 146 15.24 11.98 14.82
C PRO A 146 16.47 12.86 15.17
N CYS A 147 16.46 14.15 14.83
CA CYS A 147 17.58 15.07 15.02
C CYS A 147 17.43 16.00 16.24
N GLU A 148 16.91 15.50 17.37
CA GLU A 148 17.00 16.23 18.65
C GLU A 148 18.38 16.15 19.33
N SER A 149 19.37 15.47 18.74
CA SER A 149 20.71 15.33 19.35
C SER A 149 21.75 16.38 18.91
N GLY A 150 21.34 17.47 18.25
CA GLY A 150 22.29 18.46 17.73
C GLY A 150 21.94 19.95 17.87
N PHE A 151 20.68 20.31 18.15
CA PHE A 151 20.26 21.73 18.19
C PHE A 151 20.18 22.33 19.60
N ARG A 152 20.65 21.61 20.62
CA ARG A 152 20.71 22.09 22.00
C ARG A 152 22.13 21.99 22.56
N ASN A 153 23.04 22.81 22.05
CA ASN A 153 24.05 23.56 22.82
C ASN A 153 25.19 24.10 21.93
N LYS A 154 25.41 25.41 22.09
CA LYS A 154 26.49 26.30 21.58
C LYS A 154 26.32 26.90 20.19
#